data_AF-A0A746UZT5-F1
#
_entry.id   AF-A0A746UZT5-F1
#
_cell.length_a   1.000
_cell.length_b   1.000
_cell.length_c   1.000
_cell.angle_alpha   90.00
_cell.angle_beta   90.00
_cell.angle_gamma   90.00
#
_symmetry.space_group_name_H-M   'P 1'
#
loop_
_entity.id
_entity.type
_entity.pdbx_description
1 polymer ?
#
loop_
_entity_poly.entity_id
_entity_poly.type
_entity_poly.pdbx_seq_one_letter_code
_entity_poly.pdbx_strand_id
1 'polypeptide(L)' 'MRGLSYDPGILPSEMIIRHRFKPINDIPREEMLKRNSFGSVNENKYLNAMLRSWKK' A
#
# COMPACT_ATOMS: atom_id res chain seq x y z
N MET A 1 -15.21 3.82 13.58
CA MET A 1 -14.25 4.78 12.99
C MET A 1 -13.73 5.68 14.10
N ARG A 2 -12.45 5.60 14.49
CA ARG A 2 -11.87 6.60 15.40
C ARG A 2 -11.66 7.88 14.60
N GLY A 3 -12.39 8.93 14.95
CA GLY A 3 -12.35 10.22 14.26
C GLY A 3 -10.93 10.76 14.21
N LEU A 4 -10.49 11.11 13.01
CA LEU A 4 -9.32 11.94 12.78
C LEU A 4 -9.69 13.38 13.16
N SER A 5 -9.81 13.68 14.46
CA SER A 5 -9.93 15.06 14.91
C SER A 5 -8.59 15.73 14.64
N TYR A 6 -8.55 16.61 13.64
CA TYR A 6 -7.40 17.48 13.42
C TYR A 6 -7.20 18.35 14.68
N ASP A 7 -6.06 18.19 15.34
CA ASP A 7 -5.65 19.02 16.46
C ASP A 7 -4.88 20.23 15.88
N PRO A 8 -5.46 21.45 15.91
CA PRO A 8 -4.85 22.62 15.30
C PRO A 8 -3.59 23.10 16.03
N GLY A 9 -3.29 22.56 17.21
CA GLY A 9 -2.05 22.82 17.93
C GLY A 9 -0.85 22.01 17.42
N ILE A 10 -1.08 20.99 16.60
CA ILE A 10 -0.03 20.15 16.03
C ILE A 10 0.52 20.85 14.79
N LEU A 11 1.81 21.21 14.83
CA LEU A 11 2.47 21.81 13.69
C LEU A 11 2.64 20.78 12.55
N PRO A 12 2.67 21.20 11.27
CA PRO A 12 2.86 20.29 10.15
C PRO A 12 4.11 19.40 10.28
N SER A 13 5.17 19.92 10.90
CA SER A 13 6.41 19.19 11.21
C SER A 13 6.21 18.06 12.24
N GLU A 14 5.28 18.22 13.17
CA GLU A 14 4.96 17.23 14.22
C GLU A 14 4.03 16.12 13.71
N MET A 15 3.30 16.38 12.62
CA MET A 15 2.48 15.39 11.93
C MET A 15 3.34 14.26 11.31
N ILE A 16 4.56 14.60 10.89
CA ILE A 16 5.54 13.67 10.29
C ILE A 16 5.96 12.59 11.31
N ILE A 17 6.07 12.94 12.60
CA ILE A 17 6.49 12.02 13.67
C ILE A 17 5.44 10.93 13.92
N ARG A 18 4.15 11.19 13.62
CA ARG A 18 3.06 10.21 13.83
C ARG A 18 2.85 9.29 12.64
N HIS A 19 3.42 9.58 11.48
CA HIS A 19 3.37 8.67 10.36
C HIS A 19 4.35 7.53 10.66
N ARG A 20 3.85 6.35 11.06
CA ARG A 20 4.62 5.10 11.20
C ARG A 20 5.09 4.57 9.83
N PHE A 21 5.53 5.46 8.94
CA PHE A 21 6.24 5.05 7.75
C PHE A 21 7.64 4.67 8.21
N LYS A 22 7.87 3.39 8.44
CA LYS A 22 9.24 2.90 8.48
C LYS A 22 9.79 3.13 7.06
N PRO A 23 10.88 3.89 6.88
CA PRO A 23 11.54 3.91 5.58
C PRO A 23 11.82 2.45 5.21
N ILE A 24 11.56 2.10 3.96
CA ILE A 24 11.82 0.76 3.42
C ILE A 24 13.35 0.63 3.38
N ASN A 25 13.94 0.25 4.52
CA ASN A 25 15.38 0.11 4.68
C ASN A 25 15.86 -1.27 4.22
N ASP A 26 14.94 -2.24 4.16
CA ASP A 26 15.28 -3.65 3.95
C ASP A 26 15.47 -4.00 2.48
N ILE A 27 15.04 -3.13 1.55
CA ILE A 27 15.07 -3.41 0.11
C ILE A 27 15.56 -2.17 -0.64
N PRO A 28 16.67 -2.24 -1.39
CA PRO A 28 17.16 -1.11 -2.15
C PRO A 28 16.17 -0.69 -3.24
N ARG A 29 16.15 0.62 -3.54
CA ARG A 29 15.22 1.22 -4.52
C ARG A 29 15.27 0.53 -5.88
N GLU A 30 16.44 0.11 -6.33
CA GLU A 30 16.62 -0.60 -7.61
C GLU A 30 15.92 -1.96 -7.63
N GLU A 31 15.96 -2.70 -6.52
CA GLU A 31 15.25 -3.97 -6.40
C GLU A 31 13.74 -3.77 -6.33
N MET A 32 13.28 -2.71 -5.67
CA MET A 32 11.87 -2.35 -5.66
C MET A 32 11.35 -2.04 -7.07
N LEU A 33 12.14 -1.30 -7.87
CA LEU A 33 11.76 -0.94 -9.24
C LEU A 33 11.67 -2.14 -10.18
N LYS A 34 12.48 -3.18 -9.92
CA LYS A 34 12.47 -4.45 -10.67
C LYS A 34 11.31 -5.36 -10.30
N ARG A 35 10.64 -5.13 -9.17
CA ARG A 35 9.46 -5.91 -8.79
C ARG A 35 8.27 -5.51 -9.66
N ASN A 36 7.75 -6.47 -10.43
CA ASN A 36 6.43 -6.39 -11.05
C ASN A 36 5.34 -6.43 -9.97
N SER A 37 5.26 -5.35 -9.21
CA SER A 37 4.33 -5.18 -8.08
C SER A 37 2.87 -5.14 -8.57
N PHE A 38 2.67 -4.73 -9.82
CA PHE A 38 1.42 -4.79 -10.54
C PHE A 38 1.64 -5.75 -11.72
N GLY A 39 1.11 -6.97 -11.60
CA GLY A 39 1.10 -7.93 -12.70
C GLY A 39 0.29 -7.43 -13.89
N SER A 40 0.34 -8.15 -15.01
CA SER A 40 -0.49 -7.81 -16.18
C SER A 40 -1.97 -7.82 -15.81
N VAL A 41 -2.80 -7.04 -16.53
CA VAL A 41 -4.27 -7.05 -16.39
C VAL A 41 -4.82 -8.49 -16.54
N ASN A 42 -4.16 -9.30 -17.37
CA ASN A 42 -4.50 -10.70 -17.62
C ASN A 42 -4.06 -11.67 -16.51
N GLU A 43 -3.18 -11.24 -15.61
CA GLU A 43 -2.61 -12.05 -14.51
C GLU A 43 -3.26 -11.73 -13.16
N ASN A 44 -4.46 -11.14 -13.17
CA ASN A 44 -5.15 -10.78 -11.95
C ASN A 44 -5.65 -12.04 -11.22
N LYS A 45 -4.94 -12.43 -10.14
CA LYS A 45 -5.26 -13.61 -9.31
C LYS A 45 -6.70 -13.61 -8.78
N TYR A 46 -7.26 -12.45 -8.49
CA TYR A 46 -8.61 -12.33 -7.92
C TYR A 46 -9.68 -12.54 -9.00
N LEU A 47 -9.51 -11.92 -10.18
CA LEU A 47 -10.39 -12.15 -11.33
C LEU A 47 -10.35 -13.62 -11.77
N ASN A 48 -9.16 -14.22 -11.84
CA ASN A 48 -8.99 -15.62 -12.19
C ASN A 48 -9.68 -16.56 -11.18
N ALA A 49 -9.58 -16.26 -9.88
CA ALA A 49 -10.28 -17.02 -8.84
C ALA A 49 -11.81 -16.91 -8.97
N MET A 50 -12.32 -15.70 -9.22
CA MET A 50 -13.75 -15.44 -9.41
C MET A 50 -14.33 -16.13 -10.65
N LEU A 51 -13.61 -16.09 -11.78
CA LEU A 51 -14.01 -16.78 -13.01
C LEU A 51 -14.04 -18.31 -12.83
N ARG A 52 -13.10 -18.87 -12.07
CA ARG A 52 -13.10 -20.30 -11.73
C ARG A 52 -14.26 -20.69 -10.82
N SER A 53 -14.69 -19.83 -9.90
CA SER A 53 -15.86 -20.12 -9.06
C SER A 53 -17.18 -20.05 -9.83
N TRP A 54 -17.26 -19.21 -10.87
CA TRP A 54 -18.42 -19.10 -11.76
C TRP A 54 -18.55 -20.25 -12.77
N LYS A 55 -17.46 -20.98 -13.04
CA LYS A 55 -17.42 -22.14 -13.95
C LYS A 55 -17.93 -23.45 -13.31
N LYS A 56 -18.47 -23.40 -12.09
CA LYS A 56 -19.13 -24.53 -11.41
C LYS A 56 -20.63 -24.48 -11.64
#